data_AF-A0A380WKF7-F1
#
_entry.id   AF-A0A380WKF7-F1
#
_cell.length_a   1.000
_cell.length_b   1.000
_cell.length_c   1.000
_cell.angle_alpha   90.00
_cell.angle_beta   90.00
_cell.angle_gamma   90.00
#
_symmetry.space_group_name_H-M   'P 1'
#
loop_
_entity.id
_entity.type
_entity.pdbx_description
1 polymer ?
#
loop_
_entity_poly.entity_id
_entity_poly.type
_entity_poly.pdbx_seq_one_letter_code
_entity_poly.pdbx_strand_id
1 'polypeptide(L)'
;MANTNKGRKFYIAVTSPGGSIPAPQSAPLNKSQFEALNWTEVGNAGSIGESGTQTNLPSYDELATEVTQKQKGISNAGDPPVEVARNPTDLGQIAMRAAGKTKFQYAFKTEDNDAPDANSTNSIYYNRGVVTGPTRPNGRNEDFILEIYTLGLNQLEIVVDPEALVVATNVGLPTITGASLAQAAVLTAHEGMWTGNPTSFTYQWQADTSGNGTFVNIGSATGKTYTLAAGQSGDAVRVGVVAVNPAGASAVAYSLPVGLVGA
;
A
#
# COMPACT_ATOMS: atom_id res chain seq x y z
N MET A 1 22.02 3.21 -9.27
CA MET A 1 22.81 2.13 -9.91
C MET A 1 21.91 1.44 -10.90
N ALA A 2 22.42 0.90 -12.01
CA ALA A 2 21.55 0.12 -12.93
C ALA A 2 21.11 -1.17 -12.23
N ASN A 3 19.80 -1.42 -12.15
CA ASN A 3 19.23 -2.56 -11.44
C ASN A 3 18.72 -3.62 -12.42
N THR A 4 18.83 -4.89 -12.03
CA THR A 4 18.24 -6.02 -12.78
C THR A 4 16.81 -6.26 -12.32
N ASN A 5 16.00 -6.98 -13.10
CA ASN A 5 14.63 -7.40 -12.70
C ASN A 5 14.58 -8.35 -11.49
N LYS A 6 15.73 -8.73 -10.91
CA LYS A 6 15.79 -9.58 -9.71
C LYS A 6 15.04 -8.92 -8.54
N GLY A 7 14.05 -9.63 -8.01
CA GLY A 7 13.25 -9.17 -6.87
C GLY A 7 12.04 -8.32 -7.26
N ARG A 8 11.83 -8.05 -8.56
CA ARG A 8 10.61 -7.41 -9.06
C ARG A 8 9.40 -8.29 -8.75
N LYS A 9 8.32 -7.66 -8.27
CA LYS A 9 7.08 -8.33 -7.90
C LYS A 9 5.92 -7.86 -8.77
N PHE A 10 4.98 -8.77 -9.01
CA PHE A 10 3.74 -8.50 -9.73
C PHE A 10 2.54 -8.77 -8.83
N TYR A 11 1.55 -7.89 -8.90
CA TYR A 11 0.36 -7.97 -8.05
C TYR A 11 -0.91 -7.71 -8.85
N ILE A 12 -2.00 -8.32 -8.41
CA ILE A 12 -3.36 -8.04 -8.86
C ILE A 12 -4.19 -7.47 -7.69
N ALA A 13 -5.06 -6.51 -8.00
CA ALA A 13 -5.98 -5.95 -7.01
C ALA A 13 -7.09 -6.95 -6.63
N VAL A 14 -7.41 -7.03 -5.35
CA VAL A 14 -8.35 -7.99 -4.76
C VAL A 14 -9.36 -7.31 -3.84
N THR A 15 -10.45 -7.99 -3.51
CA THR A 15 -11.53 -7.39 -2.69
C THR A 15 -11.17 -7.29 -1.20
N SER A 16 -10.19 -8.07 -0.74
CA SER A 16 -9.71 -8.09 0.65
C SER A 16 -8.19 -8.20 0.70
N PRO A 17 -7.50 -7.60 1.69
CA PRO A 17 -6.04 -7.70 1.81
C PRO A 17 -5.55 -9.15 1.73
N GLY A 18 -4.62 -9.44 0.80
CA GLY A 18 -4.08 -10.79 0.60
C GLY A 18 -5.08 -11.85 0.16
N GLY A 19 -6.28 -11.49 -0.32
CA GLY A 19 -7.31 -12.42 -0.76
C GLY A 19 -7.09 -12.99 -2.18
N SER A 20 -8.00 -13.86 -2.63
CA SER A 20 -7.93 -14.47 -3.98
C SER A 20 -9.05 -14.04 -4.93
N ILE A 21 -9.94 -13.14 -4.49
CA ILE A 21 -11.05 -12.63 -5.29
C ILE A 21 -10.60 -11.32 -5.96
N PRO A 22 -10.45 -11.29 -7.31
CA PRO A 22 -9.98 -10.10 -7.99
C PRO A 22 -11.03 -8.99 -7.92
N ALA A 23 -10.60 -7.74 -7.73
CA ALA A 23 -11.48 -6.58 -7.60
C ALA A 23 -11.66 -5.84 -8.93
N PRO A 24 -12.85 -5.84 -9.56
CA PRO A 24 -13.10 -5.11 -10.79
C PRO A 24 -12.96 -3.58 -10.63
N GLN A 25 -12.37 -2.92 -11.61
CA GLN A 25 -12.14 -1.48 -11.67
C GLN A 25 -12.69 -0.92 -12.99
N SER A 26 -13.96 -0.55 -13.01
CA SER A 26 -14.66 -0.18 -14.26
C SER A 26 -14.24 1.16 -14.87
N ALA A 27 -13.65 2.05 -14.06
CA ALA A 27 -13.25 3.40 -14.48
C ALA A 27 -11.72 3.60 -14.41
N PRO A 28 -11.20 4.62 -15.11
CA PRO A 28 -9.84 5.09 -14.90
C PRO A 28 -9.54 5.45 -13.45
N LEU A 29 -8.35 5.07 -13.01
CA LEU A 29 -7.86 5.28 -11.65
C LEU A 29 -6.66 6.23 -11.69
N ASN A 30 -6.65 7.19 -10.77
CA ASN A 30 -5.48 8.02 -10.48
C ASN A 30 -4.55 7.35 -9.45
N LYS A 31 -3.38 7.93 -9.17
CA LYS A 31 -2.37 7.41 -8.22
C LYS A 31 -2.99 7.06 -6.86
N SER A 32 -3.69 8.01 -6.23
CA SER A 32 -4.29 7.82 -4.89
C SER A 32 -5.35 6.71 -4.88
N GLN A 33 -6.12 6.56 -5.95
CA GLN A 33 -7.12 5.50 -6.06
C GLN A 33 -6.46 4.12 -6.21
N PHE A 34 -5.33 3.99 -6.91
CA PHE A 34 -4.56 2.74 -6.95
C PHE A 34 -3.95 2.39 -5.60
N GLU A 35 -3.40 3.38 -4.88
CA GLU A 35 -2.78 3.20 -3.57
C GLU A 35 -3.78 2.73 -2.50
N ALA A 36 -5.06 3.08 -2.67
CA ALA A 36 -6.14 2.65 -1.78
C ALA A 36 -6.64 1.20 -2.05
N LEU A 37 -6.19 0.54 -3.12
CA LEU A 37 -6.60 -0.83 -3.43
C LEU A 37 -5.90 -1.87 -2.56
N ASN A 38 -6.58 -3.00 -2.33
CA ASN A 38 -5.96 -4.17 -1.70
C ASN A 38 -5.21 -4.98 -2.77
N TRP A 39 -3.98 -5.38 -2.46
CA TRP A 39 -3.10 -6.08 -3.40
C TRP A 39 -2.78 -7.49 -2.92
N THR A 40 -2.68 -8.43 -3.86
CA THR A 40 -2.14 -9.77 -3.62
C THR A 40 -1.03 -10.04 -4.63
N GLU A 41 0.12 -10.48 -4.12
CA GLU A 41 1.27 -10.85 -4.95
C GLU A 41 0.91 -12.09 -5.77
N VAL A 42 1.22 -12.06 -7.05
CA VAL A 42 1.12 -13.23 -7.94
C VAL A 42 2.45 -13.95 -7.87
N GLY A 43 2.51 -15.01 -7.07
CA GLY A 43 3.74 -15.76 -6.83
C GLY A 43 4.27 -16.45 -8.08
N ASN A 44 5.57 -16.75 -8.06
CA ASN A 44 6.29 -17.49 -9.11
C ASN A 44 6.23 -16.86 -10.51
N ALA A 45 6.13 -15.53 -10.61
CA ALA A 45 6.26 -14.83 -11.89
C ALA A 45 7.70 -14.95 -12.42
N GLY A 46 7.84 -15.54 -13.60
CA GLY A 46 9.12 -15.74 -14.28
C GLY A 46 9.44 -14.61 -15.28
N SER A 47 8.41 -14.03 -15.88
CA SER A 47 8.53 -12.92 -16.83
C SER A 47 7.30 -12.04 -16.81
N ILE A 48 7.52 -10.73 -16.91
CA ILE A 48 6.50 -9.70 -17.09
C ILE A 48 6.91 -9.00 -18.37
N GLY A 49 6.13 -9.18 -19.43
CA GLY A 49 6.44 -8.67 -20.75
C GLY A 49 6.54 -7.14 -20.81
N GLU A 50 6.85 -6.64 -21.99
CA GLU A 50 7.04 -5.21 -22.20
C GLU A 50 5.77 -4.42 -21.88
N SER A 51 5.90 -3.47 -20.95
CA SER A 51 4.89 -2.49 -20.58
C SER A 51 5.38 -1.12 -20.98
N GLY A 52 4.44 -0.22 -21.27
CA GLY A 52 4.75 1.12 -21.75
C GLY A 52 3.70 1.61 -22.74
N THR A 53 3.98 2.77 -23.34
CA THR A 53 3.03 3.42 -24.24
C THR A 53 3.58 3.51 -25.65
N GLN A 54 2.90 2.87 -26.60
CA GLN A 54 3.15 3.09 -28.02
C GLN A 54 2.16 4.12 -28.56
N THR A 55 2.65 5.27 -29.01
CA THR A 55 1.80 6.34 -29.53
C THR A 55 1.83 6.34 -31.05
N ASN A 56 0.66 6.26 -31.67
CA ASN A 56 0.57 6.39 -33.12
C ASN A 56 1.01 7.80 -33.54
N LEU A 57 1.65 7.91 -34.71
CA LEU A 57 2.08 9.18 -35.28
C LEU A 57 1.47 9.37 -36.66
N PRO A 58 0.16 9.71 -36.74
CA PRO A 58 -0.48 10.03 -38.01
C PRO A 58 0.28 11.10 -38.77
N SER A 59 0.34 10.92 -40.09
CA SER A 59 0.96 11.86 -41.01
C SER A 59 -0.01 12.29 -42.09
N TYR A 60 0.15 13.53 -42.57
CA TYR A 60 -0.60 14.07 -43.69
C TYR A 60 0.35 14.85 -44.60
N ASP A 61 0.29 14.54 -45.89
CA ASP A 61 1.07 15.21 -46.93
C ASP A 61 0.15 16.17 -47.69
N GLU A 62 0.43 17.46 -47.60
CA GLU A 62 -0.28 18.48 -48.37
C GLU A 62 0.43 18.70 -49.72
N LEU A 63 -0.33 19.06 -50.76
CA LEU A 63 0.19 19.25 -52.12
C LEU A 63 1.29 20.32 -52.22
N ALA A 64 1.39 21.22 -51.24
CA ALA A 64 2.37 22.30 -51.18
C ALA A 64 3.47 22.10 -50.12
N THR A 65 3.43 21.00 -49.35
CA THR A 65 4.42 20.75 -48.30
C THR A 65 5.63 19.98 -48.81
N GLU A 66 6.84 20.49 -48.55
CA GLU A 66 8.10 19.81 -48.87
C GLU A 66 8.46 18.70 -47.87
N VAL A 67 7.85 18.72 -46.67
CA VAL A 67 8.05 17.74 -45.60
C VAL A 67 6.72 17.28 -45.01
N THR A 68 6.60 15.97 -44.75
CA THR A 68 5.42 15.33 -44.16
C THR A 68 5.07 15.91 -42.79
N GLN A 69 3.83 16.36 -42.63
CA GLN A 69 3.32 16.83 -41.34
C GLN A 69 2.95 15.64 -40.46
N LYS A 70 3.25 15.73 -39.17
CA LYS A 70 3.01 14.65 -38.19
C LYS A 70 2.27 15.19 -36.98
N GLN A 71 1.29 14.44 -36.48
CA GLN A 71 0.56 14.75 -35.25
C GLN A 71 0.63 13.59 -34.25
N LYS A 72 0.49 13.88 -32.97
CA LYS A 72 0.40 12.85 -31.91
C LYS A 72 -0.99 12.20 -31.95
N GLY A 73 -1.03 10.91 -32.22
CA GLY A 73 -2.25 10.11 -32.28
C GLY A 73 -2.61 9.43 -30.96
N ILE A 74 -3.48 8.41 -31.05
CA ILE A 74 -3.92 7.60 -29.92
C ILE A 74 -2.76 6.72 -29.42
N SER A 75 -2.67 6.59 -28.11
CA SER A 75 -1.69 5.75 -27.42
C SER A 75 -2.27 4.37 -27.09
N ASN A 76 -1.53 3.31 -27.40
CA ASN A 76 -1.79 1.94 -26.97
C ASN A 76 -0.94 1.67 -25.71
N ALA A 77 -1.59 1.22 -24.63
CA ALA A 77 -0.92 0.86 -23.38
C ALA A 77 -0.31 -0.55 -23.38
N GLY A 78 -0.49 -1.29 -24.48
CA GLY A 78 0.15 -2.58 -24.72
C GLY A 78 -0.60 -3.77 -24.12
N ASP A 79 -0.07 -4.95 -24.43
CA ASP A 79 -0.63 -6.24 -24.02
C ASP A 79 0.44 -7.19 -23.44
N PRO A 80 1.12 -6.82 -22.34
CA PRO A 80 2.23 -7.61 -21.81
C PRO A 80 1.78 -9.04 -21.42
N PRO A 81 2.51 -10.08 -21.88
CA PRO A 81 2.36 -11.42 -21.33
C PRO A 81 3.00 -11.51 -19.95
N VAL A 82 2.34 -12.16 -19.01
CA VAL A 82 2.84 -12.49 -17.67
C VAL A 82 2.91 -14.00 -17.56
N GLU A 83 4.14 -14.51 -17.42
CA GLU A 83 4.41 -15.94 -17.26
C GLU A 83 4.61 -16.27 -15.79
N VAL A 84 3.89 -17.28 -15.31
CA VAL A 84 4.05 -17.80 -13.95
C VAL A 84 4.27 -19.31 -13.94
N ALA A 85 5.12 -19.80 -13.04
CA ALA A 85 5.15 -21.23 -12.72
C ALA A 85 3.93 -21.56 -11.86
N ARG A 86 3.11 -22.48 -12.37
CA ARG A 86 1.77 -22.77 -11.83
C ARG A 86 1.85 -23.25 -10.39
N ASN A 87 1.21 -22.49 -9.50
CA ASN A 87 0.91 -22.87 -8.14
C ASN A 87 -0.61 -22.82 -7.91
N PRO A 88 -1.29 -23.95 -7.67
CA PRO A 88 -2.74 -23.97 -7.50
C PRO A 88 -3.21 -23.28 -6.20
N THR A 89 -2.36 -23.18 -5.18
CA THR A 89 -2.72 -22.61 -3.87
C THR A 89 -2.31 -21.14 -3.72
N ASP A 90 -1.55 -20.59 -4.68
CA ASP A 90 -1.19 -19.17 -4.67
C ASP A 90 -2.43 -18.30 -4.90
N LEU A 91 -2.71 -17.41 -3.95
CA LEU A 91 -3.93 -16.60 -3.95
C LEU A 91 -3.93 -15.59 -5.12
N GLY A 92 -2.77 -15.05 -5.50
CA GLY A 92 -2.64 -14.16 -6.65
C GLY A 92 -2.88 -14.88 -7.97
N GLN A 93 -2.34 -16.10 -8.15
CA GLN A 93 -2.63 -16.92 -9.34
C GLN A 93 -4.11 -17.36 -9.40
N ILE A 94 -4.74 -17.65 -8.25
CA ILE A 94 -6.19 -17.90 -8.20
C ILE A 94 -6.95 -16.65 -8.69
N ALA A 95 -6.57 -15.46 -8.24
CA ALA A 95 -7.18 -14.20 -8.67
C ALA A 95 -6.99 -13.95 -10.17
N MET A 96 -5.79 -14.20 -10.72
CA MET A 96 -5.51 -14.10 -12.16
C MET A 96 -6.38 -15.06 -13.00
N ARG A 97 -6.50 -16.33 -12.58
CA ARG A 97 -7.39 -17.30 -13.25
C ARG A 97 -8.86 -16.90 -13.17
N ALA A 98 -9.29 -16.32 -12.05
CA ALA A 98 -10.66 -15.83 -11.90
C ALA A 98 -10.92 -14.62 -12.82
N ALA A 99 -9.99 -13.66 -12.85
CA ALA A 99 -10.06 -12.48 -13.69
C ALA A 99 -10.16 -12.85 -15.18
N GLY A 100 -9.34 -13.80 -15.64
CA GLY A 100 -9.29 -14.28 -17.02
C GLY A 100 -10.59 -14.93 -17.53
N LYS A 101 -11.53 -15.28 -16.63
CA LYS A 101 -12.86 -15.82 -16.99
C LYS A 101 -13.91 -14.75 -17.18
N THR A 102 -13.60 -13.49 -16.90
CA THR A 102 -14.54 -12.37 -16.97
C THR A 102 -14.19 -11.41 -18.11
N LYS A 103 -15.03 -10.39 -18.30
CA LYS A 103 -14.78 -9.28 -19.22
C LYS A 103 -14.47 -7.97 -18.48
N PHE A 104 -14.24 -8.06 -17.17
CA PHE A 104 -14.03 -6.88 -16.35
C PHE A 104 -12.60 -6.38 -16.44
N GLN A 105 -12.44 -5.10 -16.13
CA GLN A 105 -11.15 -4.45 -16.00
C GLN A 105 -10.64 -4.68 -14.58
N TYR A 106 -9.35 -4.95 -14.43
CA TYR A 106 -8.68 -5.17 -13.15
C TYR A 106 -7.44 -4.27 -13.06
N ALA A 107 -7.06 -3.93 -11.84
CA ALA A 107 -5.85 -3.17 -11.57
C ALA A 107 -4.68 -4.10 -11.28
N PHE A 108 -3.51 -3.72 -11.81
CA PHE A 108 -2.25 -4.40 -11.61
C PHE A 108 -1.21 -3.42 -11.10
N LYS A 109 -0.24 -3.92 -10.34
CA LYS A 109 0.98 -3.18 -10.09
C LYS A 109 2.20 -4.07 -10.24
N THR A 110 3.29 -3.47 -10.69
CA THR A 110 4.63 -4.03 -10.48
C THR A 110 5.41 -3.15 -9.54
N GLU A 111 6.17 -3.79 -8.66
CA GLU A 111 7.10 -3.15 -7.75
C GLU A 111 8.50 -3.63 -8.12
N ASP A 112 9.36 -2.70 -8.52
CA ASP A 112 10.77 -3.01 -8.76
C ASP A 112 11.50 -3.15 -7.42
N ASN A 113 12.72 -3.69 -7.42
CA ASN A 113 13.55 -3.74 -6.22
C ASN A 113 14.72 -2.77 -6.40
N ASP A 114 14.40 -1.49 -6.42
CA ASP A 114 15.28 -0.40 -6.85
C ASP A 114 15.37 0.78 -5.88
N ALA A 115 14.88 0.63 -4.64
CA ALA A 115 15.09 1.60 -3.57
C ALA A 115 16.58 2.01 -3.49
N PRO A 116 16.91 3.31 -3.59
CA PRO A 116 18.29 3.78 -3.61
C PRO A 116 19.03 3.52 -2.30
N ASP A 117 18.30 3.45 -1.18
CA ASP A 117 18.80 3.13 0.15
C ASP A 117 17.70 2.46 1.00
N ALA A 118 18.06 2.05 2.23
CA ALA A 118 17.14 1.43 3.17
C ALA A 118 16.00 2.36 3.63
N ASN A 119 16.10 3.66 3.35
CA ASN A 119 15.16 4.69 3.76
C ASN A 119 14.35 5.22 2.57
N SER A 120 14.21 4.45 1.50
CA SER A 120 13.47 4.86 0.31
C SER A 120 12.52 3.75 -0.15
N THR A 121 11.44 4.11 -0.84
CA THR A 121 10.54 3.13 -1.46
C THR A 121 11.11 2.61 -2.77
N ASN A 122 10.55 1.50 -3.25
CA ASN A 122 10.75 1.05 -4.61
C ASN A 122 9.91 1.85 -5.61
N SER A 123 10.29 1.78 -6.88
CA SER A 123 9.44 2.22 -7.99
C SER A 123 8.20 1.33 -8.11
N ILE A 124 7.05 1.97 -8.35
CA ILE A 124 5.78 1.27 -8.57
C ILE A 124 5.20 1.71 -9.91
N TYR A 125 4.72 0.74 -10.69
CA TYR A 125 4.05 0.95 -11.96
C TYR A 125 2.63 0.43 -11.82
N TYR A 126 1.65 1.30 -12.05
CA TYR A 126 0.23 0.96 -11.99
C TYR A 126 -0.38 0.90 -13.39
N ASN A 127 -1.12 -0.18 -13.65
CA ASN A 127 -1.88 -0.34 -14.89
C ASN A 127 -3.29 -0.86 -14.60
N ARG A 128 -4.17 -0.74 -15.61
CA ARG A 128 -5.52 -1.30 -15.57
C ARG A 128 -5.83 -1.95 -16.91
N GLY A 129 -6.40 -3.14 -16.88
CA GLY A 129 -6.70 -3.88 -18.10
C GLY A 129 -7.57 -5.10 -17.89
N VAL A 130 -7.93 -5.75 -18.98
CA VAL A 130 -8.54 -7.09 -18.95
C VAL A 130 -7.45 -8.14 -18.82
N VAL A 131 -7.79 -9.28 -18.23
CA VAL A 131 -6.92 -10.46 -18.22
C VAL A 131 -7.44 -11.45 -19.23
N THR A 132 -6.56 -12.03 -20.04
CA THR A 132 -6.88 -13.19 -20.87
C THR A 132 -5.93 -14.35 -20.55
N GLY A 133 -6.38 -15.58 -20.83
CA GLY A 133 -5.64 -16.79 -20.51
C GLY A 133 -6.15 -17.48 -19.21
N PRO A 134 -5.37 -18.40 -18.63
CA PRO A 134 -4.01 -18.71 -19.04
C PRO A 134 -3.94 -19.55 -20.32
N THR A 135 -2.98 -19.25 -21.19
CA THR A 135 -2.46 -20.22 -22.17
C THR A 135 -1.38 -21.08 -21.51
N ARG A 136 -1.12 -22.26 -22.06
CA ARG A 136 -0.10 -23.19 -21.54
C ARG A 136 0.84 -23.57 -22.67
N PRO A 137 2.14 -23.23 -22.58
CA PRO A 137 3.11 -23.59 -23.62
C PRO A 137 3.42 -25.10 -23.65
N ASN A 138 3.03 -25.86 -22.62
CA ASN A 138 3.14 -27.33 -22.52
C ASN A 138 4.55 -27.88 -22.81
N GLY A 139 5.53 -27.51 -21.98
CA GLY A 139 6.94 -27.86 -22.12
C GLY A 139 7.30 -29.37 -22.12
N ARG A 140 8.59 -29.65 -22.08
CA ARG A 140 9.21 -30.99 -22.07
C ARG A 140 9.26 -31.57 -20.65
N ASN A 141 9.87 -32.75 -20.50
CA ASN A 141 9.91 -33.53 -19.25
C ASN A 141 10.49 -32.75 -18.04
N GLU A 142 11.50 -31.91 -18.25
CA GLU A 142 12.18 -31.15 -17.18
C GLU A 142 11.75 -29.68 -17.11
N ASP A 143 10.65 -29.32 -17.75
CA ASP A 143 10.14 -27.95 -17.76
C ASP A 143 9.10 -27.74 -16.65
N PHE A 144 9.10 -26.54 -16.07
CA PHE A 144 8.03 -26.14 -15.16
C PHE A 144 6.68 -26.12 -15.87
N ILE A 145 5.60 -26.39 -15.13
CA ILE A 145 4.25 -26.16 -15.64
C ILE A 145 4.00 -24.65 -15.61
N LEU A 146 3.95 -24.03 -16.79
CA LEU A 146 3.75 -22.59 -16.93
C LEU A 146 2.29 -22.26 -17.27
N GLU A 147 1.82 -21.14 -16.73
CA GLU A 147 0.58 -20.48 -17.13
C GLU A 147 0.93 -19.05 -17.58
N ILE A 148 0.53 -18.68 -18.80
CA ILE A 148 0.80 -17.36 -19.38
C ILE A 148 -0.51 -16.59 -19.50
N TYR A 149 -0.56 -15.40 -18.90
CA TYR A 149 -1.69 -14.48 -18.97
C TYR A 149 -1.33 -13.29 -19.84
N THR A 150 -2.24 -12.80 -20.68
CA THR A 150 -2.02 -11.54 -21.42
C THR A 150 -2.87 -10.44 -20.80
N LEU A 151 -2.25 -9.32 -20.45
CA LEU A 151 -2.92 -8.16 -19.87
C LEU A 151 -3.29 -7.16 -20.95
N GLY A 152 -4.55 -7.10 -21.38
CA GLY A 152 -4.99 -6.07 -22.33
C GLY A 152 -5.15 -4.72 -21.62
N LEU A 153 -4.11 -3.89 -21.60
CA LEU A 153 -4.09 -2.65 -20.82
C LEU A 153 -4.93 -1.56 -21.51
N ASN A 154 -5.83 -0.96 -20.75
CA ASN A 154 -6.79 0.06 -21.20
C ASN A 154 -6.60 1.40 -20.47
N GLN A 155 -5.43 1.60 -19.89
CA GLN A 155 -5.01 2.86 -19.27
C GLN A 155 -3.51 3.02 -19.46
N LEU A 156 -3.08 4.25 -19.67
CA LEU A 156 -1.68 4.61 -19.57
C LEU A 156 -1.14 4.23 -18.20
N GLU A 157 0.10 3.76 -18.21
CA GLU A 157 0.84 3.45 -17.00
C GLU A 157 1.02 4.71 -16.14
N ILE A 158 0.82 4.54 -14.84
CA ILE A 158 1.21 5.55 -13.86
C ILE A 158 2.48 5.04 -13.18
N VAL A 159 3.57 5.75 -13.40
CA VAL A 159 4.86 5.49 -12.77
C VAL A 159 4.97 6.30 -11.48
N VAL A 160 5.38 5.64 -10.41
CA VAL A 160 5.72 6.24 -9.13
C VAL A 160 7.20 5.95 -8.90
N ASP A 161 8.01 7.00 -8.95
CA ASP A 161 9.45 6.90 -8.71
C ASP A 161 9.75 6.57 -7.23
N PRO A 162 10.97 6.12 -6.91
CA PRO A 162 11.42 5.92 -5.54
C PRO A 162 11.32 7.22 -4.75
N GLU A 163 10.59 7.20 -3.64
CA GLU A 163 10.44 8.35 -2.75
C GLU A 163 11.19 8.07 -1.44
N ALA A 164 11.84 9.09 -0.88
CA ALA A 164 12.47 8.97 0.43
C ALA A 164 11.38 8.77 1.51
N LEU A 165 11.57 7.77 2.37
CA LEU A 165 10.71 7.51 3.50
C LEU A 165 10.82 8.66 4.50
N VAL A 166 9.65 9.20 4.87
CA VAL A 166 9.56 10.25 5.88
C VAL A 166 9.08 9.65 7.18
N VAL A 167 9.78 9.94 8.29
CA VAL A 167 9.36 9.51 9.63
C VAL A 167 7.96 10.03 9.91
N ALA A 168 7.10 9.16 10.42
CA ALA A 168 5.73 9.51 10.75
C ALA A 168 5.68 10.73 11.69
N THR A 169 4.81 11.68 11.39
CA THR A 169 4.63 12.90 12.19
C THR A 169 3.15 13.04 12.57
N ASN A 170 2.89 13.37 13.84
CA ASN A 170 1.52 13.57 14.31
C ASN A 170 0.96 14.88 13.75
N VAL A 171 -0.24 14.82 13.15
CA VAL A 171 -0.99 15.97 12.63
C VAL A 171 -2.38 16.10 13.28
N GLY A 172 -2.72 15.20 14.17
CA GLY A 172 -3.90 15.27 15.02
C GLY A 172 -3.64 14.47 16.28
N LEU A 173 -3.80 15.12 17.44
CA LEU A 173 -3.41 14.56 18.73
C LEU A 173 -4.09 13.21 18.99
N PRO A 174 -3.40 12.27 19.67
CA PRO A 174 -4.03 11.09 20.25
C PRO A 174 -5.17 11.48 21.20
N THR A 175 -6.17 10.61 21.35
CA THR A 175 -7.29 10.81 22.28
C THR A 175 -7.50 9.60 23.17
N ILE A 176 -8.19 9.79 24.30
CA ILE A 176 -8.53 8.73 25.25
C ILE A 176 -10.05 8.63 25.34
N THR A 177 -10.57 7.41 25.34
CA THR A 177 -11.97 7.10 25.65
C THR A 177 -12.06 6.25 26.92
N GLY A 178 -13.22 6.27 27.60
CA GLY A 178 -13.40 5.63 28.92
C GLY A 178 -13.40 6.59 30.11
N ALA A 179 -13.88 7.83 29.90
CA ALA A 179 -13.72 9.00 30.79
C ALA A 179 -14.25 8.88 32.23
N SER A 180 -14.89 7.76 32.62
CA SER A 180 -15.14 7.51 34.04
C SER A 180 -13.83 7.14 34.71
N LEU A 181 -13.17 8.07 35.40
CA LEU A 181 -12.01 7.78 36.26
C LEU A 181 -12.39 7.05 37.55
N ALA A 182 -13.35 6.13 37.45
CA ALA A 182 -13.64 5.20 38.52
C ALA A 182 -12.51 4.16 38.58
N GLN A 183 -12.24 3.67 39.78
CA GLN A 183 -11.37 2.52 39.98
C GLN A 183 -11.78 1.38 39.03
N ALA A 184 -10.78 0.73 38.43
CA ALA A 184 -10.94 -0.36 37.45
C ALA A 184 -11.60 0.02 36.12
N ALA A 185 -11.78 1.30 35.80
CA ALA A 185 -12.22 1.71 34.48
C ALA A 185 -11.13 1.43 33.42
N VAL A 186 -11.58 1.02 32.23
CA VAL A 186 -10.70 0.72 31.09
C VAL A 186 -10.63 1.94 30.19
N LEU A 187 -9.46 2.55 30.13
CA LEU A 187 -9.12 3.61 29.19
C LEU A 187 -8.66 2.99 27.87
N THR A 188 -9.11 3.54 26.75
CA THR A 188 -8.68 3.12 25.41
C THR A 188 -8.06 4.30 24.68
N ALA A 189 -6.82 4.15 24.26
CA ALA A 189 -6.11 5.12 23.44
C ALA A 189 -6.57 5.03 21.98
N HIS A 190 -6.68 6.19 21.34
CA HIS A 190 -6.82 6.34 19.91
C HIS A 190 -5.64 7.15 19.39
N GLU A 191 -5.06 6.68 18.30
CA GLU A 191 -3.74 7.06 17.83
C GLU A 191 -3.68 8.50 17.31
N GLY A 192 -4.82 9.06 16.91
CA GLY A 192 -4.90 10.36 16.25
C GLY A 192 -4.59 10.26 14.76
N MET A 193 -4.14 11.36 14.16
CA MET A 193 -3.83 11.44 12.73
C MET A 193 -2.32 11.57 12.53
N TRP A 194 -1.77 10.79 11.60
CA TRP A 194 -0.34 10.72 11.33
C TRP A 194 -0.04 10.79 9.85
N THR A 195 1.08 11.42 9.50
CA THR A 195 1.70 11.32 8.17
C THR A 195 2.61 10.08 8.10
N GLY A 196 3.15 9.80 6.90
CA GLY A 196 4.19 8.79 6.73
C GLY A 196 3.70 7.34 6.82
N ASN A 197 2.39 7.09 6.73
CA ASN A 197 1.78 5.75 6.71
C ASN A 197 2.35 4.80 7.79
N PRO A 198 2.10 5.06 9.09
CA PRO A 198 2.55 4.19 10.17
C PRO A 198 2.12 2.74 9.97
N THR A 199 3.04 1.81 10.22
CA THR A 199 2.77 0.37 10.17
C THR A 199 2.44 -0.21 11.54
N SER A 200 2.82 0.49 12.61
CA SER A 200 2.51 0.11 14.00
C SER A 200 2.59 1.31 14.94
N PHE A 201 2.05 1.13 16.15
CA PHE A 201 2.07 2.14 17.20
C PHE A 201 2.48 1.52 18.54
N THR A 202 3.24 2.27 19.33
CA THR A 202 3.52 1.94 20.74
C THR A 202 2.89 2.98 21.66
N TYR A 203 2.55 2.54 22.87
CA TYR A 203 1.85 3.35 23.86
C TYR A 203 2.66 3.40 25.14
N GLN A 204 2.56 4.52 25.85
CA GLN A 204 3.02 4.64 27.23
C GLN A 204 2.02 5.51 28.00
N TRP A 205 1.32 4.91 28.95
CA TRP A 205 0.41 5.65 29.82
C TRP A 205 1.19 6.37 30.92
N GLN A 206 0.74 7.57 31.24
CA GLN A 206 1.32 8.42 32.27
C GLN A 206 0.22 9.00 33.16
N ALA A 207 0.52 9.17 34.44
CA ALA A 207 -0.36 9.82 35.40
C ALA A 207 0.37 10.99 36.07
N ASP A 208 -0.37 12.05 36.38
CA ASP A 208 0.06 13.08 37.30
C ASP A 208 -0.51 12.78 38.69
N THR A 209 0.29 12.06 39.48
CA THR A 209 -0.04 11.68 40.86
C THR A 209 0.11 12.84 41.85
N SER A 210 0.67 13.97 41.41
CA SER A 210 0.94 15.15 42.23
C SER A 210 -0.06 16.28 42.02
N GLY A 211 -0.87 16.21 40.96
CA GLY A 211 -1.82 17.25 40.56
C GLY A 211 -1.18 18.55 40.07
N ASN A 212 0.12 18.56 39.74
CA ASN A 212 0.88 19.77 39.39
C ASN A 212 1.24 19.86 37.89
N GLY A 213 0.67 18.98 37.07
CA GLY A 213 0.95 18.84 35.63
C GLY A 213 2.17 17.97 35.30
N THR A 214 2.83 17.35 36.28
CA THR A 214 3.98 16.48 36.06
C THR A 214 3.53 15.04 35.84
N PHE A 215 3.61 14.59 34.59
CA PHE A 215 3.24 13.23 34.21
C PHE A 215 4.41 12.27 34.32
N VAL A 216 4.20 11.16 35.04
CA VAL A 216 5.18 10.09 35.22
C VAL A 216 4.67 8.82 34.54
N ASN A 217 5.58 8.05 33.95
CA ASN A 217 5.26 6.75 33.34
C ASN A 217 4.62 5.81 34.37
N ILE A 218 3.47 5.27 34.00
CA ILE A 218 2.87 4.15 34.72
C ILE A 218 3.62 2.89 34.29
N GLY A 219 4.22 2.18 35.24
CA GLY A 219 5.00 0.97 34.99
C GLY A 219 4.20 -0.07 34.20
N SER A 220 4.82 -0.61 33.15
CA SER A 220 4.25 -1.67 32.28
C SER A 220 2.97 -1.30 31.53
N ALA A 221 2.48 -0.07 31.64
CA ALA A 221 1.29 0.38 30.93
C ALA A 221 1.64 0.81 29.50
N THR A 222 1.85 -0.19 28.63
CA THR A 222 2.27 -0.01 27.23
C THR A 222 1.27 -0.52 26.19
N GLY A 223 0.11 -1.00 26.65
CA GLY A 223 -0.97 -1.45 25.77
C GLY A 223 -1.81 -0.29 25.23
N LYS A 224 -2.55 -0.54 24.14
CA LYS A 224 -3.57 0.39 23.61
C LYS A 224 -4.67 0.68 24.63
N THR A 225 -4.95 -0.29 25.51
CA THR A 225 -5.88 -0.15 26.62
C THR A 225 -5.13 -0.16 27.95
N TYR A 226 -5.66 0.57 28.92
CA TYR A 226 -5.13 0.61 30.28
C TYR A 226 -6.27 0.57 31.30
N THR A 227 -6.16 -0.32 32.29
CA THR A 227 -7.11 -0.38 33.41
C THR A 227 -6.56 0.46 34.55
N LEU A 228 -7.34 1.46 34.99
CA LEU A 228 -6.97 2.34 36.10
C LEU A 228 -6.80 1.54 37.39
N ALA A 229 -5.62 1.65 37.99
CA ALA A 229 -5.34 1.07 39.30
C ALA A 229 -5.96 1.92 40.41
N ALA A 230 -6.14 1.30 41.58
CA ALA A 230 -6.73 1.95 42.75
C ALA A 230 -6.05 3.28 43.13
N GLY A 231 -4.72 3.36 43.00
CA GLY A 231 -3.94 4.53 43.36
C GLY A 231 -4.00 5.70 42.37
N GLN A 232 -4.69 5.55 41.23
CA GLN A 232 -4.80 6.59 40.18
C GLN A 232 -6.24 7.09 40.00
N SER A 233 -7.16 6.62 40.84
CA SER A 233 -8.55 7.07 40.81
C SER A 233 -8.60 8.54 41.20
N GLY A 234 -8.87 9.42 40.23
CA GLY A 234 -8.92 10.87 40.41
C GLY A 234 -7.71 11.64 39.89
N ASP A 235 -6.63 10.96 39.51
CA ASP A 235 -5.44 11.57 38.90
C ASP A 235 -5.71 11.99 37.45
N ALA A 236 -5.00 12.99 36.96
CA ALA A 236 -4.96 13.29 35.54
C ALA A 236 -4.10 12.23 34.81
N VAL A 237 -4.66 11.61 33.77
CA VAL A 237 -4.00 10.55 33.00
C VAL A 237 -3.89 10.95 31.53
N ARG A 238 -2.73 10.69 30.91
CA ARG A 238 -2.53 10.87 29.47
C ARG A 238 -1.82 9.66 28.87
N VAL A 239 -1.84 9.56 27.55
CA VAL A 239 -1.08 8.54 26.81
C VAL A 239 -0.10 9.22 25.85
N GLY A 240 1.14 8.74 25.85
CA GLY A 240 2.11 9.02 24.79
C GLY A 240 2.02 7.93 23.72
N VAL A 241 1.91 8.34 22.46
CA VAL A 241 1.86 7.46 21.30
C VAL A 241 3.07 7.73 20.41
N VAL A 242 3.75 6.66 20.00
CA VAL A 242 4.81 6.70 18.98
C VAL A 242 4.37 5.87 17.79
N ALA A 243 4.37 6.50 16.62
CA ALA A 243 4.14 5.84 15.35
C ALA A 243 5.46 5.26 14.82
N VAL A 244 5.42 4.05 14.26
CA VAL A 244 6.58 3.43 13.62
C VAL A 244 6.24 3.14 12.17
N ASN A 245 7.13 3.52 11.28
CA ASN A 245 7.12 3.14 9.87
C ASN A 245 8.53 2.68 9.46
N PRO A 246 8.75 2.22 8.22
CA PRO A 246 10.09 1.83 7.76
C PRO A 246 11.15 2.94 7.83
N ALA A 247 10.76 4.22 7.89
CA ALA A 247 11.68 5.35 8.10
C ALA A 247 12.16 5.46 9.56
N GLY A 248 11.49 4.81 10.51
CA GLY A 248 11.83 4.81 11.93
C GLY A 248 10.65 5.13 12.85
N ALA A 249 10.96 5.38 14.12
CA ALA A 249 10.00 5.78 15.14
C ALA A 249 9.82 7.31 15.17
N SER A 250 8.59 7.76 15.34
CA SER A 250 8.26 9.18 15.49
C SER A 250 8.72 9.75 16.83
N ALA A 251 8.66 11.07 16.94
CA ALA A 251 8.57 11.71 18.26
C ALA A 251 7.28 11.25 18.98
N VAL A 252 7.30 11.28 20.31
CA VAL A 252 6.12 10.96 21.13
C VAL A 252 5.08 12.07 20.96
N ALA A 253 3.86 11.69 20.58
CA ALA A 253 2.68 12.58 20.62
C ALA A 253 1.85 12.26 21.86
N TYR A 254 1.50 13.27 22.64
CA TYR A 254 0.69 13.09 23.85
C TYR A 254 -0.77 13.41 23.59
N SER A 255 -1.67 12.63 24.18
CA SER A 255 -3.08 13.00 24.27
C SER A 255 -3.27 14.20 25.19
N LEU A 256 -4.44 14.84 25.09
CA LEU A 256 -4.93 15.65 26.19
C LEU A 256 -5.11 14.77 27.44
N PRO A 257 -4.84 15.29 28.65
CA PRO A 257 -5.13 14.57 29.88
C PRO A 257 -6.64 14.37 30.05
N VAL A 258 -7.02 13.21 30.60
CA VAL A 258 -8.36 12.96 31.13
C VAL A 258 -8.29 12.96 32.65
N GLY A 259 -9.27 13.58 33.30
CA GLY A 259 -9.34 13.70 34.76
C GLY A 259 -9.22 15.12 35.29
N LEU A 260 -9.18 15.23 36.62
CA LEU A 260 -8.95 16.50 37.29
C LEU A 260 -7.47 16.86 37.13
N VAL A 261 -7.18 17.75 36.18
CA VAL A 261 -5.94 18.54 36.21
C VAL A 261 -6.17 19.59 37.28
N GLY A 262 -5.45 19.51 38.40
CA GLY A 262 -5.55 20.48 39.49
C GLY A 262 -5.34 21.91 38.99
N ALA A 263 -6.14 22.85 39.48
CA ALA A 263 -5.91 24.29 39.38
C ALA A 263 -5.18 24.79 40.62
#